data_AF-A0A7V5C6K1-F1
#
_entry.id   AF-A0A7V5C6K1-F1
#
_cell.length_a   1.000
_cell.length_b   1.000
_cell.length_c   1.000
_cell.angle_alpha   90.00
_cell.angle_beta   90.00
_cell.angle_gamma   90.00
#
_symmetry.space_group_name_H-M   'P 1'
#
loop_
_entity.id
_entity.type
_entity.pdbx_description
1 polymer ?
#
loop_
_entity_poly.entity_id
_entity_poly.type
_entity_poly.pdbx_seq_one_letter_code
_entity_poly.pdbx_strand_id
1 'polypeptide(L)' 'MSAVIYNYKTFRGLKFPIVNLAIFYEEGWYPVGAYVDSGATYSVFSAQVADQMGLSYTEGYRKYVQVETGLLFPYICMIL' A
#
# COMPACT_ATOMS: atom_id res chain seq x y z
N MET A 1 -22.51 -16.06 -1.67
CA MET A 1 -21.21 -15.36 -1.55
C MET A 1 -21.54 -13.87 -1.44
N SER A 2 -21.28 -13.23 -0.30
CA SER A 2 -21.45 -11.78 -0.19
C SER A 2 -20.21 -11.11 -0.78
N ALA A 3 -20.42 -10.15 -1.69
CA ALA A 3 -19.35 -9.32 -2.23
C ALA A 3 -19.40 -7.96 -1.53
N VAL A 4 -18.24 -7.49 -1.04
CA VAL A 4 -18.10 -6.12 -0.57
C VAL A 4 -17.70 -5.27 -1.79
N ILE A 5 -18.54 -4.28 -2.13
CA ILE A 5 -18.35 -3.43 -3.31
C ILE A 5 -17.96 -2.03 -2.84
N TYR A 6 -16.89 -1.49 -3.40
CA TYR A 6 -16.43 -0.13 -3.16
C TYR A 6 -16.60 0.73 -4.41
N ASN A 7 -17.13 1.95 -4.22
CA ASN A 7 -17.16 2.93 -5.29
C ASN A 7 -15.76 3.52 -5.52
N TYR A 8 -15.42 3.79 -6.78
CA TYR A 8 -14.17 4.45 -7.11
C TYR A 8 -14.18 5.88 -6.57
N LYS A 9 -13.03 6.33 -6.05
CA LYS A 9 -12.85 7.72 -5.66
C LYS A 9 -12.65 8.58 -6.91
N THR A 10 -13.33 9.71 -6.98
CA THR A 10 -13.21 10.64 -8.11
C THR A 10 -12.30 11.80 -7.72
N PHE A 11 -11.27 12.07 -8.52
CA PHE A 11 -10.41 13.24 -8.37
C PHE A 11 -10.15 13.86 -9.74
N ARG A 12 -10.45 15.16 -9.89
CA ARG A 12 -10.35 15.91 -11.16
C ARG A 12 -11.04 15.20 -12.35
N GLY A 13 -12.20 14.58 -12.10
CA GLY A 13 -12.98 13.84 -13.11
C GLY A 13 -12.47 12.44 -13.44
N LEU A 14 -11.29 12.04 -12.93
CA LEU A 14 -10.74 10.71 -13.08
C LEU A 14 -11.19 9.81 -11.92
N LYS A 15 -11.43 8.52 -12.21
CA LYS A 15 -11.85 7.54 -11.20
C LYS A 15 -10.67 6.65 -10.81
N PHE A 16 -10.45 6.50 -9.52
CA PHE A 16 -9.36 5.70 -8.96
C PHE A 16 -9.91 4.60 -8.06
N PRO A 17 -9.45 3.34 -8.22
CA PRO A 17 -9.84 2.21 -7.38
C PRO A 17 -9.14 2.28 -6.01
N ILE A 18 -9.39 3.34 -5.24
CA ILE A 18 -8.80 3.53 -3.91
C ILE A 18 -9.80 3.10 -2.85
N VAL A 19 -9.42 2.11 -2.05
CA VAL A 19 -10.20 1.63 -0.89
C VAL A 19 -9.59 2.14 0.42
N ASN A 20 -10.44 2.47 1.38
CA ASN A 20 -9.99 2.75 2.75
C ASN A 20 -9.95 1.42 3.52
N LEU A 21 -8.80 1.11 4.09
CA LEU A 21 -8.56 -0.09 4.89
C LEU A 21 -7.91 0.34 6.20
N ALA A 22 -7.82 -0.58 7.16
CA ALA A 22 -7.00 -0.39 8.34
C ALA A 22 -6.00 -1.55 8.44
N ILE A 23 -4.75 -1.23 8.73
CA ILE A 23 -3.69 -2.23 9.00
C ILE A 23 -3.68 -2.45 10.50
N PHE A 24 -3.75 -3.71 10.94
CA PHE A 24 -3.57 -4.06 12.35
C PHE A 24 -2.12 -4.45 12.61
N TYR A 25 -1.48 -3.81 13.59
CA TYR A 25 -0.09 -4.08 13.97
C TYR A 25 0.13 -3.72 15.44
N GLU A 26 0.86 -4.55 16.21
CA GLU A 26 1.20 -4.35 17.64
C GLU A 26 0.04 -3.74 18.47
N GLU A 27 -1.18 -4.26 18.33
CA GLU A 27 -2.40 -3.82 19.05
C GLU A 27 -3.07 -2.52 18.55
N GLY A 28 -2.53 -1.87 17.52
CA GLY A 28 -3.09 -0.67 16.88
C GLY A 28 -3.78 -0.93 15.53
N TRP A 29 -4.80 -0.14 15.21
CA TRP A 29 -5.39 -0.06 13.87
C TRP A 29 -5.01 1.25 13.19
N TYR A 30 -4.35 1.15 12.04
CA TYR A 30 -3.82 2.28 11.30
C TYR A 30 -4.58 2.46 9.98
N PRO A 31 -5.37 3.55 9.83
CA PRO A 31 -6.17 3.76 8.63
C PRO A 31 -5.29 4.15 7.45
N VAL A 32 -5.50 3.50 6.30
CA VAL A 32 -4.76 3.74 5.06
C VAL A 32 -5.70 3.77 3.86
N GLY A 33 -5.38 4.66 2.90
CA GLY A 33 -5.97 4.59 1.56
C GLY A 33 -5.07 3.78 0.64
N ALA A 34 -5.56 2.68 0.11
CA ALA A 34 -4.79 1.79 -0.78
C ALA A 34 -5.38 1.82 -2.19
N TYR A 35 -4.53 2.01 -3.19
CA TYR A 35 -4.87 1.80 -4.60
C TYR A 35 -4.90 0.30 -4.89
N VAL A 36 -6.00 -0.20 -5.46
CA VAL A 36 -6.14 -1.61 -5.82
C VAL A 36 -5.56 -1.84 -7.21
N ASP A 37 -4.48 -2.61 -7.26
CA ASP A 37 -3.82 -3.04 -8.49
C ASP A 37 -3.83 -4.58 -8.57
N SER A 38 -4.59 -5.12 -9.51
CA SER A 38 -4.67 -6.58 -9.71
C SER A 38 -3.39 -7.21 -10.25
N GLY A 39 -2.44 -6.41 -10.76
CA GLY A 39 -1.13 -6.86 -11.22
C GLY A 39 -0.09 -6.94 -10.10
N ALA A 40 -0.37 -6.40 -8.92
CA ALA A 40 0.58 -6.36 -7.81
C ALA A 40 0.56 -7.67 -6.99
N THR A 41 1.75 -8.23 -6.72
CA THR A 41 1.91 -9.41 -5.84
C THR A 41 2.09 -9.04 -4.36
N TYR A 42 2.33 -7.76 -4.06
CA TYR A 42 2.53 -7.25 -2.70
C TYR A 42 1.98 -5.84 -2.57
N SER A 43 1.64 -5.47 -1.33
CA SER A 43 1.23 -4.12 -0.98
C SER A 43 2.46 -3.26 -0.72
N VAL A 44 2.46 -2.04 -1.26
CA VAL A 44 3.51 -1.04 -1.03
C VAL A 44 2.89 0.17 -0.36
N PHE A 45 3.46 0.60 0.77
CA PHE A 45 3.04 1.78 1.52
C PHE A 45 4.19 2.79 1.59
N SER A 46 3.85 4.06 1.83
CA SER A 46 4.86 5.10 2.01
C SER A 46 5.57 4.95 3.35
N ALA A 47 6.78 5.52 3.44
CA ALA A 47 7.52 5.57 4.70
C ALA A 47 6.72 6.26 5.83
N GLN A 48 5.83 7.22 5.50
CA GLN A 48 4.99 7.87 6.50
C GLN A 48 4.02 6.89 7.17
N VAL A 49 3.51 5.90 6.44
CA VAL A 49 2.65 4.85 7.02
C VAL A 49 3.46 3.99 7.98
N ALA A 50 4.70 3.63 7.61
CA ALA A 50 5.61 2.90 8.48
C ALA A 50 5.92 3.69 9.76
N ASP A 51 6.25 4.98 9.63
CA ASP A 51 6.48 5.88 10.78
C ASP A 51 5.25 5.96 11.70
N GLN A 52 4.05 6.08 11.14
CA GLN A 52 2.80 6.09 11.91
C GLN A 52 2.58 4.80 12.69
N MET A 53 3.03 3.66 12.14
CA MET A 53 2.97 2.35 12.77
C MET A 53 4.12 2.08 13.76
N GLY A 54 5.07 3.01 13.91
CA GLY A 54 6.25 2.82 14.75
C GLY A 54 7.31 1.88 14.15
N LEU A 55 7.22 1.61 12.84
CA LEU A 55 8.13 0.70 12.15
C LEU A 55 9.46 1.37 11.79
N SER A 56 10.56 0.77 12.21
CA SER A 56 11.92 1.18 11.82
C SER A 56 12.23 0.72 10.38
N TYR A 57 11.66 1.40 9.39
CA TYR A 57 11.86 1.02 7.98
C TYR A 57 13.34 1.13 7.53
N THR A 58 14.16 1.89 8.24
CA THR A 58 15.61 1.99 7.98
C THR A 58 16.37 0.69 8.22
N GLU A 59 15.80 -0.23 9.02
CA GLU A 59 16.36 -1.56 9.28
C GLU A 59 15.93 -2.60 8.23
N GLY A 60 15.00 -2.25 7.35
CA GLY A 60 14.52 -3.12 6.27
C GLY A 60 15.52 -3.28 5.12
N TYR A 61 15.25 -4.24 4.24
CA TYR A 61 16.08 -4.50 3.07
C TYR A 61 15.60 -3.73 1.86
N ARG A 62 16.48 -2.97 1.21
CA ARG A 62 16.17 -2.33 -0.07
C ARG A 62 15.98 -3.41 -1.15
N LYS A 63 14.80 -3.44 -1.76
CA LYS A 63 14.47 -4.25 -2.92
C LYS A 63 14.07 -3.37 -4.09
N TYR A 64 13.98 -3.96 -5.27
CA TYR A 64 13.55 -3.28 -6.49
C TYR A 64 12.37 -4.02 -7.10
N VAL A 65 11.37 -3.25 -7.53
CA VAL A 65 10.27 -3.76 -8.34
C VAL A 65 10.47 -3.34 -9.78
N GLN A 66 10.37 -4.29 -10.70
CA GLN A 66 10.19 -3.98 -12.10
C GLN A 66 8.71 -3.69 -12.35
N VAL A 67 8.40 -2.47 -12.78
CA VAL A 67 7.05 -2.11 -13.20
C VAL A 67 6.85 -2.38 -14.69
N GLU A 68 5.62 -2.25 -15.20
CA GLU A 68 5.25 -2.57 -16.59
C GLU A 68 6.15 -1.89 -17.66
N THR A 69 6.71 -0.71 -17.36
CA THR A 69 7.63 0.01 -18.25
C THR A 69 9.04 -0.59 -18.32
N GLY A 70 9.34 -1.61 -17.52
CA GLY A 70 10.69 -2.17 -17.36
C GLY A 70 11.59 -1.39 -16.40
N LEU A 71 11.14 -0.24 -15.89
CA LEU A 71 11.87 0.55 -14.90
C LEU A 71 11.89 -0.14 -13.53
N LEU A 72 13.00 0.01 -12.82
CA LEU A 72 13.17 -0.48 -11.46
C LEU A 72 12.87 0.62 -10.45
N PHE A 73 11.88 0.40 -9.59
CA PHE A 73 11.58 1.30 -8.47
C PHE A 73 12.05 0.69 -7.15
N PRO A 74 12.79 1.43 -6.32
CA PRO A 74 13.21 0.93 -5.02
C PRO A 74 12.04 0.93 -4.04
N TYR A 75 11.97 -0.09 -3.20
CA TYR A 75 11.12 -0.12 -2.02
C TYR A 75 11.87 -0.78 -0.86
N ILE A 76 11.40 -0.55 0.36
CA ILE A 76 11.94 -1.18 1.56
C ILE A 76 11.06 -2.37 1.90
N CYS A 77 11.66 -3.56 1.92
CA CYS A 77 11.00 -4.78 2.34
C CYS A 77 11.12 -4.90 3.85
N MET A 78 9.98 -4.82 4.54
CA MET A 78 9.87 -5.11 5.96
C MET A 78 9.19 -6.48 6.11
N ILE A 79 9.69 -7.28 7.05
CA ILE A 79 9.03 -8.52 7.47
C ILE A 79 8.34 -8.14 8.79
N LEU A 80 7.01 -7.99 8.73
CA LEU A 80 6.14 -7.70 9.86
C LEU A 80 5.68 -8.99 10.53
#